data_AF-A0AAX2KWH0-F1
#
_entry.id   AF-A0AAX2KWH0-F1
#
_cell.length_a   1.000
_cell.length_b   1.000
_cell.length_c   1.000
_cell.angle_alpha   90.00
_cell.angle_beta   90.00
_cell.angle_gamma   90.00
#
_symmetry.space_group_name_H-M   'P 1'
#
loop_
_entity.id
_entity.type
_entity.pdbx_description
1 polymer ?
#
loop_
_entity_poly.entity_id
_entity_poly.type
_entity_poly.pdbx_seq_one_letter_code
_entity_poly.pdbx_strand_id
1 'polypeptide(L)'
;MKLVYFSVTGQTRRFIKKLDLPAYELEPANPFFEINEPFILVIPTYDAEITEVVNDFLDYKSNQELLVGVAGGATVILLNYLSIPPKILPRLSRSASILL
;
A
#
# COMPACT_ATOMS: atom_id res chain seq x y z
N MET A 1 -0.07 -10.60 11.03
CA MET A 1 -0.37 -9.27 10.44
C MET A 1 0.34 -9.20 9.12
N LYS A 2 -0.40 -9.10 8.01
CA LYS A 2 0.13 -9.25 6.65
C LYS A 2 0.51 -7.89 6.06
N LEU A 3 1.57 -7.85 5.28
CA LEU A 3 1.93 -6.70 4.47
C LEU A 3 1.39 -6.89 3.05
N VAL A 4 0.84 -5.83 2.48
CA VAL A 4 0.54 -5.75 1.04
C VAL A 4 1.38 -4.62 0.50
N TYR A 5 2.08 -4.81 -0.62
CA TYR A 5 2.92 -3.76 -1.17
C TYR A 5 2.90 -3.72 -2.68
N PHE A 6 3.21 -2.55 -3.22
CA PHE A 6 3.40 -2.34 -4.65
C PHE A 6 4.86 -2.01 -4.97
N SER A 7 5.39 -2.49 -6.08
CA SER A 7 6.74 -2.13 -6.51
C SER A 7 6.86 -2.03 -8.02
N VAL A 8 7.42 -0.93 -8.50
CA VAL A 8 7.68 -0.69 -9.93
C VAL A 8 9.12 -1.11 -10.26
N THR A 9 10.10 -0.51 -9.60
CA THR A 9 11.53 -0.76 -9.84
C THR A 9 12.17 -1.71 -8.83
N GLY A 10 11.38 -2.33 -7.95
CA GLY A 10 11.83 -3.32 -6.96
C GLY A 10 12.43 -2.74 -5.67
N GLN A 11 12.47 -1.42 -5.48
CA GLN A 11 12.98 -0.80 -4.24
C GLN A 11 12.09 -1.17 -3.04
N THR A 12 10.77 -1.06 -3.17
CA THR A 12 9.81 -1.49 -2.14
C THR A 12 9.98 -2.99 -1.84
N ARG A 13 10.15 -3.83 -2.87
CA ARG A 13 10.41 -5.27 -2.70
C ARG A 13 11.66 -5.52 -1.85
N ARG A 14 12.75 -4.78 -2.08
CA ARG A 14 13.99 -4.87 -1.27
C ARG A 14 13.77 -4.44 0.18
N PHE A 15 12.99 -3.38 0.41
CA PHE A 15 12.63 -2.93 1.75
C PHE A 15 11.80 -3.99 2.50
N ILE A 16 10.75 -4.51 1.88
CA ILE A 16 9.87 -5.54 2.46
C ILE A 16 10.64 -6.81 2.79
N LYS A 17 11.56 -7.24 1.91
CA LYS A 17 12.44 -8.40 2.18
C LYS A 17 13.30 -8.24 3.45
N LYS A 18 13.66 -7.01 3.84
CA LYS A 18 14.43 -6.76 5.08
C LYS A 18 13.58 -6.88 6.34
N LEU A 19 12.26 -6.77 6.23
CA LEU A 19 11.35 -6.85 7.38
C LEU A 19 11.08 -8.29 7.82
N ASP A 20 11.32 -9.27 6.95
CA ASP A 20 11.08 -10.69 7.20
C ASP A 20 9.65 -11.00 7.70
N LEU A 21 8.67 -10.24 7.17
CA LEU A 21 7.26 -10.40 7.48
C LEU A 21 6.49 -10.99 6.29
N PRO A 22 5.38 -11.73 6.54
CA PRO A 22 4.51 -12.21 5.47
C PRO A 22 4.00 -11.03 4.63
N ALA A 23 4.33 -11.05 3.33
CA ALA A 23 4.01 -9.97 2.42
C ALA A 23 3.43 -10.48 1.11
N TYR A 24 2.49 -9.72 0.56
CA TYR A 24 1.92 -9.93 -0.76
C TYR A 24 2.30 -8.75 -1.67
N GLU A 25 2.86 -9.04 -2.83
CA GLU A 25 3.15 -8.03 -3.84
C GLU A 25 1.96 -7.89 -4.77
N LEU A 26 1.47 -6.66 -4.96
CA LEU A 26 0.44 -6.36 -5.94
C LEU A 26 1.03 -6.47 -7.34
N GLU A 27 0.39 -7.26 -8.18
CA GLU A 27 0.73 -7.40 -9.59
C GLU A 27 -0.16 -6.47 -10.43
N PRO A 28 0.41 -5.52 -11.21
CA PRO A 28 -0.38 -4.65 -12.09
C PRO A 28 -1.29 -5.39 -13.05
N ALA A 29 -0.87 -6.58 -13.48
CA ALA A 29 -1.64 -7.41 -14.41
C ALA A 29 -2.85 -8.09 -13.76
N ASN A 30 -2.91 -8.16 -12.43
CA ASN A 30 -3.99 -8.79 -11.69
C ASN A 30 -4.21 -8.12 -10.31
N PRO A 31 -4.82 -6.92 -10.28
CA PRO A 31 -5.07 -6.19 -9.04
C PRO A 31 -6.17 -6.80 -8.15
N PHE A 32 -6.97 -7.74 -8.68
CA PHE A 32 -8.18 -8.27 -8.05
C PHE A 32 -7.88 -9.44 -7.11
N PHE A 33 -7.12 -9.18 -6.05
CA PHE A 33 -6.79 -10.16 -5.01
C PHE A 33 -7.46 -9.81 -3.69
N GLU A 34 -8.19 -10.76 -3.09
CA GLU A 34 -8.85 -10.55 -1.80
C GLU A 34 -7.93 -10.92 -0.64
N ILE A 35 -7.79 -10.01 0.31
CA ILE A 35 -7.09 -10.22 1.57
C ILE A 35 -8.14 -10.42 2.65
N ASN A 36 -8.22 -11.62 3.23
CA ASN A 36 -9.22 -11.99 4.24
C ASN A 36 -8.75 -11.74 5.70
N GLU A 37 -7.70 -10.96 5.89
CA GLU A 37 -7.13 -10.67 7.23
C GLU A 37 -6.64 -9.21 7.32
N PRO A 38 -6.50 -8.63 8.52
CA PRO A 38 -6.02 -7.26 8.67
C PRO A 38 -4.60 -7.06 8.11
N PHE A 39 -4.42 -6.04 7.27
CA PHE A 39 -3.15 -5.79 6.59
C PHE A 39 -2.70 -4.33 6.63
N ILE A 40 -1.41 -4.13 6.40
CA ILE A 40 -0.79 -2.81 6.18
C ILE A 40 -0.38 -2.71 4.72
N LEU A 41 -0.76 -1.63 4.07
CA LEU A 41 -0.41 -1.33 2.69
C LEU A 41 0.90 -0.52 2.63
N VAL A 42 1.87 -0.96 1.85
CA VAL A 42 3.15 -0.29 1.63
C VAL A 42 3.29 0.09 0.16
N ILE A 43 3.22 1.38 -0.13
CA ILE A 43 3.19 1.90 -1.50
C ILE A 43 4.36 2.84 -1.77
N PRO A 44 5.00 2.74 -2.94
CA PRO A 44 5.98 3.71 -3.38
C PRO A 44 5.31 5.02 -3.78
N THR A 45 6.08 6.11 -3.75
CA THR A 45 5.61 7.42 -4.21
C THR A 45 5.78 7.51 -5.72
N TYR A 46 4.68 7.34 -6.47
CA TYR A 46 4.59 7.56 -7.92
C TYR A 46 3.33 8.35 -8.25
N ASP A 47 3.22 8.84 -9.48
CA ASP A 47 2.03 9.55 -9.95
C ASP A 47 0.77 8.69 -9.88
N ALA A 48 -0.39 9.35 -9.79
CA ALA A 48 -1.68 8.71 -9.56
C ALA A 48 -1.99 7.59 -10.56
N GLU A 49 -1.63 7.77 -11.84
CA GLU A 49 -1.80 6.78 -12.90
C GLU A 49 -1.06 5.47 -12.62
N ILE A 50 0.16 5.54 -12.10
CA ILE A 50 0.98 4.36 -11.79
C ILE A 50 0.41 3.62 -10.56
N THR A 51 -0.26 4.34 -9.68
CA THR A 51 -0.86 3.80 -8.45
C THR A 51 -2.32 3.41 -8.58
N GLU A 52 -2.95 3.54 -9.75
CA GLU A 52 -4.35 3.17 -9.98
C GLU A 52 -4.65 1.71 -9.61
N VAL A 53 -3.71 0.81 -9.89
CA VAL A 53 -3.72 -0.61 -9.48
C VAL A 53 -3.98 -0.79 -7.97
N VAL A 54 -3.53 0.16 -7.15
CA VAL A 54 -3.75 0.14 -5.70
C VAL A 54 -5.20 0.46 -5.36
N ASN A 55 -5.82 1.39 -6.11
CA ASN A 55 -7.24 1.71 -5.94
C ASN A 55 -8.11 0.53 -6.36
N ASP A 56 -7.82 -0.08 -7.50
CA ASP A 56 -8.51 -1.30 -7.95
C ASP A 56 -8.43 -2.42 -6.91
N PHE A 57 -7.26 -2.59 -6.28
CA PHE A 57 -7.08 -3.54 -5.20
C PHE A 57 -7.89 -3.16 -3.95
N LEU A 58 -7.92 -1.89 -3.54
CA LEU A 58 -8.67 -1.46 -2.36
C LEU A 58 -10.18 -1.59 -2.56
N ASP A 59 -10.68 -1.24 -3.74
CA ASP A 59 -12.10 -1.31 -4.09
C ASP A 59 -12.56 -2.75 -4.36
N TYR A 60 -11.63 -3.71 -4.48
CA TYR A 60 -11.96 -5.12 -4.63
C TYR A 60 -12.49 -5.72 -3.32
N LYS A 61 -13.79 -6.03 -3.32
CA LYS A 61 -14.49 -6.72 -2.24
C LYS A 61 -14.32 -6.03 -0.88
N SER A 62 -13.75 -6.72 0.11
CA SER A 62 -13.64 -6.29 1.51
C SER A 62 -12.25 -5.73 1.85
N ASN A 63 -11.36 -5.56 0.87
CA ASN A 63 -9.98 -5.14 1.11
C ASN A 63 -9.89 -3.79 1.84
N GLN A 64 -10.70 -2.81 1.44
CA GLN A 64 -10.76 -1.51 2.11
C GLN A 64 -11.17 -1.62 3.59
N GLU A 65 -12.01 -2.60 3.94
CA GLU A 65 -12.48 -2.78 5.31
C GLU A 65 -11.38 -3.31 6.23
N LEU A 66 -10.50 -4.17 5.69
CA LEU A 66 -9.42 -4.84 6.39
C LEU A 66 -8.09 -4.08 6.38
N LEU A 67 -8.03 -2.94 5.68
CA LEU A 67 -6.90 -2.03 5.73
C LEU A 67 -6.79 -1.41 7.14
N VAL A 68 -5.63 -1.56 7.77
CA VAL A 68 -5.35 -1.04 9.13
C VAL A 68 -4.44 0.19 9.11
N GLY A 69 -3.62 0.33 8.07
CA GLY A 69 -2.66 1.41 7.91
C GLY A 69 -2.02 1.42 6.54
N VAL A 70 -1.48 2.59 6.18
CA VAL A 70 -0.73 2.79 4.93
C VAL A 70 0.65 3.36 5.29
N ALA A 71 1.69 2.83 4.67
CA ALA A 71 3.06 3.34 4.71
C ALA A 71 3.52 3.64 3.29
N GLY A 72 4.26 4.73 3.10
CA GLY A 72 4.80 5.07 1.77
C GLY A 72 6.00 6.01 1.85
N GLY A 73 6.83 5.97 0.82
CA GLY A 73 8.20 6.50 0.83
C GLY A 73 8.37 8.03 0.89
N ALA A 74 7.33 8.85 0.66
CA ALA A 74 7.22 10.26 1.06
C ALA A 74 6.05 10.98 0.34
N THR A 75 5.57 12.05 0.99
CA THR A 75 4.60 13.11 0.59
C THR A 75 3.11 12.82 0.82
N VAL A 76 2.48 13.75 1.53
CA VAL A 76 1.04 13.81 1.86
C VAL A 76 0.12 13.77 0.63
N ILE A 77 0.64 14.13 -0.54
CA ILE A 77 -0.11 14.31 -1.79
C ILE A 77 -0.75 12.99 -2.27
N LEU A 78 -0.09 11.83 -2.13
CA LEU A 78 -0.68 10.55 -2.55
C LEU A 78 -1.96 10.20 -1.77
N LEU A 79 -2.09 10.69 -0.55
CA LEU A 79 -3.19 10.32 0.34
C LEU A 79 -4.55 10.84 -0.13
N ASN A 80 -4.57 11.89 -0.96
CA ASN A 80 -5.81 12.44 -1.52
C ASN A 80 -6.30 11.65 -2.76
N TYR A 81 -5.45 10.83 -3.37
CA TYR A 81 -5.75 10.08 -4.60
C TYR A 81 -6.09 8.61 -4.35
N LEU A 82 -5.87 8.13 -3.14
CA LEU A 82 -6.19 6.77 -2.75
C LEU A 82 -7.55 6.72 -2.08
N SER A 83 -8.34 5.68 -2.38
CA SER A 83 -9.61 5.37 -1.69
C SER A 83 -9.36 4.89 -0.24
N ILE A 84 -8.62 5.66 0.57
CA ILE A 84 -8.31 5.33 1.96
C ILE A 84 -9.57 5.57 2.81
N PRO A 85 -10.00 4.59 3.61
CA PRO A 85 -11.16 4.77 4.47
C PRO A 85 -10.86 5.79 5.58
N PRO A 86 -11.84 6.64 5.95
CA PRO A 86 -11.63 7.77 6.86
C PRO A 86 -11.10 7.38 8.25
N LYS A 87 -11.35 6.14 8.69
CA LYS A 87 -10.84 5.57 9.95
C LYS A 87 -9.30 5.47 10.02
N ILE A 88 -8.62 5.48 8.88
CA ILE A 88 -7.16 5.32 8.79
C ILE A 88 -6.44 6.66 8.69
N LEU A 89 -7.12 7.72 8.22
CA LEU A 89 -6.55 9.06 8.06
C LEU A 89 -5.80 9.57 9.32
N PRO A 90 -6.28 9.36 10.57
CA PRO A 90 -5.58 9.80 11.77
C PRO A 90 -4.30 8.99 12.10
N ARG A 91 -4.17 7.77 11.55
CA ARG A 91 -3.07 6.82 11.85
C ARG A 91 -1.94 6.87 10.83
N LEU A 92 -2.02 7.78 9.87
CA LEU A 92 -1.00 7.96 8.85
C LEU A 92 0.25 8.60 9.49
N SER A 93 1.32 7.82 9.57
CA SER A 93 2.64 8.31 9.98
C SER A 93 3.15 9.29 8.93
N ARG A 94 3.42 10.54 9.33
CA ARG A 94 4.09 11.55 8.47
C ARG A 94 5.59 11.24 8.24
N SER A 95 6.12 10.19 8.85
CA SER A 95 7.53 9.85 8.81
C SER A 95 7.73 8.49 8.16
N ALA A 96 8.00 8.51 6.85
CA ALA A 96 8.61 7.40 6.15
C ALA A 96 9.49 7.96 5.03
N SER A 97 10.45 8.82 5.39
CA SER A 97 11.63 9.04 4.57
C SER A 97 12.43 7.74 4.55
N ILE A 98 12.14 6.86 3.59
CA ILE A 98 13.07 5.80 3.22
C ILE A 98 14.13 6.49 2.37
N LEU A 99 15.16 7.01 3.03
CA LEU A 99 16.42 7.37 2.39
C LEU A 99 16.96 6.10 1.71
N LEU A 100 16.85 6.08 0.39
CA LEU A 100 17.67 5.29 -0.53
C LEU A 100 18.58 6.25 -1.27
#